data_AF-A0A7S1FY90-F1
#
_entry.id   AF-A0A7S1FY90-F1
#
_cell.length_a   1.000
_cell.length_b   1.000
_cell.length_c   1.000
_cell.angle_alpha   90.00
_cell.angle_beta   90.00
_cell.angle_gamma   90.00
#
_symmetry.space_group_name_H-M   'P 1'
#
loop_
_entity.id
_entity.type
_entity.pdbx_description
1 polymer ?
#
loop_
_entity_poly.entity_id
_entity_poly.type
_entity_poly.pdbx_seq_one_letter_code
_entity_poly.pdbx_strand_id
1 'polypeptide(L)'
;MADRCLTTEQLNVARDAWFEDRNAAEAEYGPIGDWNFCAECSMEKLFYEKSDFNEDISGWDVGEVVNMYQMFDFAAEFNQDLSGWDVSKVTRMRKLFESATKFNQDLSEWDVSKVTSLAQMFNEGTDFNKNISEWDVSRVTEMGKMFGDAISFNQNLSEWDVSQVTKMKNMFNGASSFNNCLDWDLSNVETTDMFVGSNGSICTHSSLNPSIVSSRKPSSAPSTQLILTLDPSAGPTVLSSGPTQTPSMAPSDVLPNNPTKVPTRDLTPSPTLTLDPSGVPASNSPTAEKPKPAETGKIGHNYGLVYGMATFFAILTILILRQMYIMHPRRNTSRSVLVNDEEEPITGSDEEPEVYREIENKETTNDPLHEPLLL
;
A
#
# COMPACT_ATOMS: atom_id res chain seq x y z
N MET A 1 8.62 17.08 19.35
CA MET A 1 8.99 16.94 17.92
C MET A 1 7.76 16.78 17.01
N ALA A 2 6.55 17.15 17.49
CA ALA A 2 5.28 16.73 16.88
C ALA A 2 4.88 17.40 15.55
N ASP A 3 5.66 18.36 15.02
CA ASP A 3 5.29 19.10 13.81
C ASP A 3 6.23 18.84 12.62
N ARG A 4 7.10 17.84 12.68
CA ARG A 4 8.03 17.55 11.58
C ARG A 4 7.51 16.42 10.71
N CYS A 5 6.95 16.77 9.57
CA CYS A 5 6.71 15.81 8.50
C CYS A 5 8.05 15.28 7.95
N LEU A 6 8.12 13.97 7.67
CA LEU A 6 9.25 13.33 7.03
C LEU A 6 9.13 13.50 5.52
N THR A 7 10.18 13.99 4.86
CA THR A 7 10.31 13.89 3.40
C THR A 7 10.52 12.43 2.99
N THR A 8 10.33 12.08 1.71
CA THR A 8 10.66 10.74 1.18
C THR A 8 12.06 10.27 1.58
N GLU A 9 13.07 11.15 1.53
CA GLU A 9 14.44 10.83 1.95
C GLU A 9 14.53 10.55 3.46
N GLN A 10 13.92 11.39 4.28
CA GLN A 10 13.90 11.20 5.74
C GLN A 10 13.12 9.95 6.15
N LEU A 11 12.05 9.62 5.43
CA LEU A 11 11.26 8.42 5.65
C LEU A 11 12.06 7.14 5.37
N ASN A 12 12.83 7.12 4.27
CA ASN A 12 13.73 6.01 3.97
C ASN A 12 14.82 5.85 5.05
N VAL A 13 15.40 6.96 5.53
CA VAL A 13 16.39 6.92 6.62
C VAL A 13 15.77 6.41 7.93
N ALA A 14 14.58 6.90 8.29
CA ALA A 14 13.86 6.45 9.49
C ALA A 14 13.52 4.96 9.41
N ARG A 15 13.06 4.49 8.25
CA ARG A 15 12.84 3.07 7.97
C ARG A 15 14.12 2.26 8.15
N ASP A 16 15.23 2.67 7.52
CA ASP A 16 16.47 1.90 7.58
C ASP A 16 16.98 1.79 9.02
N ALA A 17 16.90 2.89 9.78
CA ALA A 17 17.19 2.88 11.21
C ALA A 17 16.26 1.94 11.98
N TRP A 18 14.95 1.90 11.65
CA TRP A 18 13.98 1.03 12.31
C TRP A 18 14.31 -0.46 12.19
N PHE A 19 14.78 -0.89 11.01
CA PHE A 19 15.17 -2.28 10.79
C PHE A 19 16.61 -2.60 11.23
N GLU A 20 17.45 -1.60 11.49
CA GLU A 20 18.80 -1.78 12.02
C GLU A 20 18.81 -1.84 13.55
N ASP A 21 18.19 -0.86 14.21
CA ASP A 21 18.03 -0.78 15.66
C ASP A 21 16.74 -0.04 16.00
N ARG A 22 15.68 -0.82 16.26
CA ARG A 22 14.36 -0.32 16.61
C ARG A 22 14.37 0.66 17.79
N ASN A 23 15.15 0.40 18.83
CA ASN A 23 15.16 1.26 20.01
C ASN A 23 15.80 2.62 19.71
N ALA A 24 16.88 2.62 18.92
CA ALA A 24 17.52 3.85 18.47
C ALA A 24 16.61 4.64 17.53
N ALA A 25 15.95 3.97 16.58
CA ALA A 25 15.01 4.58 15.66
C ALA A 25 13.80 5.19 16.39
N GLU A 26 13.22 4.46 17.35
CA GLU A 26 12.10 4.97 18.15
C GLU A 26 12.51 6.17 19.01
N ALA A 27 13.74 6.20 19.52
CA ALA A 27 14.26 7.34 20.26
C ALA A 27 14.48 8.59 19.38
N GLU A 28 14.80 8.42 18.10
CA GLU A 28 15.08 9.52 17.16
C GLU A 28 13.84 10.00 16.40
N TYR A 29 13.03 9.06 15.89
CA TYR A 29 11.90 9.31 14.99
C TYR A 29 10.54 9.11 15.67
N GLY A 30 10.50 8.55 16.88
CA GLY A 30 9.27 8.12 17.51
C GLY A 30 8.80 6.75 17.02
N PRO A 31 7.71 6.21 17.61
CA PRO A 31 7.15 4.93 17.19
C PRO A 31 6.66 5.03 15.75
N ILE A 32 6.84 3.95 14.97
CA ILE A 32 6.55 3.95 13.54
C ILE A 32 5.10 4.33 13.20
N GLY A 33 4.14 3.98 14.06
CA GLY A 33 2.73 4.35 13.88
C GLY A 33 2.44 5.86 13.98
N ASP A 34 3.33 6.65 14.60
CA ASP A 34 3.18 8.09 14.77
C ASP A 34 3.95 8.91 13.71
N TRP A 35 4.58 8.25 12.73
CA TRP A 35 5.32 8.95 11.68
C TRP A 35 4.37 9.76 10.79
N ASN A 36 4.73 11.02 10.54
CA ASN A 36 3.97 11.93 9.68
C ASN A 36 4.76 12.23 8.40
N PHE A 37 4.08 12.44 7.27
CA PHE A 37 4.68 12.58 5.94
C PHE A 37 4.43 13.97 5.36
N CYS A 38 5.40 14.51 4.63
CA CYS A 38 5.17 15.77 3.94
C CYS A 38 4.23 15.54 2.74
N ALA A 39 3.56 16.60 2.27
CA ALA A 39 2.78 16.54 1.03
C ALA A 39 3.65 15.98 -0.11
N GLU A 40 3.05 15.14 -0.96
CA GLU A 40 3.70 14.48 -2.10
C GLU A 40 4.81 13.47 -1.74
N CYS A 41 4.87 12.96 -0.51
CA CYS A 41 5.79 11.87 -0.19
C CYS A 41 5.48 10.62 -1.01
N SER A 42 6.54 10.00 -1.54
CA SER A 42 6.47 8.70 -2.21
C SER A 42 6.63 7.61 -1.16
N MET A 43 5.73 6.63 -1.17
CA MET A 43 5.84 5.40 -0.37
C MET A 43 6.38 4.23 -1.21
N GLU A 44 6.94 4.53 -2.37
CA GLU A 44 7.55 3.54 -3.25
C GLU A 44 8.56 2.68 -2.48
N LYS A 45 8.32 1.37 -2.49
CA LYS A 45 9.19 0.35 -1.88
C LYS A 45 9.48 0.56 -0.40
N LEU A 46 8.62 1.27 0.34
CA LEU A 46 8.94 1.60 1.73
C LEU A 46 9.17 0.35 2.59
N PHE A 47 8.42 -0.73 2.41
CA PHE A 47 8.62 -1.99 3.12
C PHE A 47 8.92 -3.16 2.18
N TYR A 48 9.49 -2.86 1.01
CA TYR A 48 9.92 -3.88 0.04
C TYR A 48 10.91 -4.87 0.69
N GLU A 49 10.64 -6.17 0.54
CA GLU A 49 11.43 -7.28 1.09
C GLU A 49 11.58 -7.26 2.63
N LYS A 50 10.72 -6.54 3.35
CA LYS A 50 10.66 -6.59 4.81
C LYS A 50 9.69 -7.70 5.25
N SER A 51 10.10 -8.96 5.07
CA SER A 51 9.25 -10.14 5.29
C SER A 51 8.54 -10.17 6.63
N ASP A 52 9.24 -9.75 7.68
CA ASP A 52 8.75 -9.82 9.07
C ASP A 52 8.03 -8.53 9.52
N PHE A 53 7.85 -7.56 8.60
CA PHE A 53 7.20 -6.30 8.91
C PHE A 53 5.70 -6.49 9.14
N ASN A 54 5.23 -6.11 10.34
CA ASN A 54 3.82 -6.17 10.71
C ASN A 54 3.49 -5.12 11.80
N GLU A 55 4.17 -3.98 11.79
CA GLU A 55 3.94 -2.92 12.78
C GLU A 55 2.68 -2.12 12.43
N ASP A 56 1.92 -1.73 13.46
CA ASP A 56 0.69 -0.94 13.29
C ASP A 56 1.00 0.44 12.68
N ILE A 57 0.45 0.67 11.49
CA ILE A 57 0.52 1.91 10.71
C ILE A 57 -0.88 2.41 10.32
N SER A 58 -1.91 1.93 11.01
CA SER A 58 -3.31 2.31 10.74
C SER A 58 -3.55 3.81 10.92
N GLY A 59 -2.76 4.47 11.78
CA GLY A 59 -2.84 5.91 12.07
C GLY A 59 -2.13 6.83 11.07
N TRP A 60 -1.50 6.29 10.02
CA TRP A 60 -0.79 7.10 9.03
C TRP A 60 -1.72 7.97 8.18
N ASP A 61 -1.38 9.25 8.04
CA ASP A 61 -2.05 10.16 7.10
C ASP A 61 -1.45 10.01 5.70
N VAL A 62 -2.12 9.26 4.82
CA VAL A 62 -1.68 9.00 3.45
C VAL A 62 -2.45 9.83 2.41
N GLY A 63 -3.28 10.79 2.82
CA GLY A 63 -4.18 11.54 1.94
C GLY A 63 -3.50 12.39 0.86
N GLU A 64 -2.20 12.64 0.99
CA GLU A 64 -1.36 13.35 0.00
C GLU A 64 -0.43 12.42 -0.80
N VAL A 65 -0.47 11.10 -0.56
CA VAL A 65 0.40 10.14 -1.25
C VAL A 65 -0.11 9.89 -2.66
N VAL A 66 0.81 9.93 -3.63
CA VAL A 66 0.50 9.70 -5.05
C VAL A 66 1.07 8.35 -5.55
N ASN A 67 2.11 7.84 -4.90
CA ASN A 67 2.85 6.64 -5.33
C ASN A 67 3.05 5.66 -4.16
N MET A 68 2.42 4.48 -4.28
CA MET A 68 2.55 3.34 -3.34
C MET A 68 3.14 2.10 -4.04
N TYR A 69 3.82 2.28 -5.17
CA TYR A 69 4.41 1.18 -5.94
C TYR A 69 5.30 0.28 -5.05
N GLN A 70 5.02 -1.03 -5.04
CA GLN A 70 5.79 -2.04 -4.30
C GLN A 70 5.96 -1.78 -2.78
N MET A 71 5.07 -1.02 -2.14
CA MET A 71 5.27 -0.64 -0.73
C MET A 71 5.37 -1.85 0.21
N PHE A 72 4.55 -2.88 0.05
CA PHE A 72 4.55 -4.10 0.87
C PHE A 72 4.91 -5.36 0.07
N ASP A 73 5.56 -5.18 -1.07
CA ASP A 73 6.00 -6.31 -1.89
C ASP A 73 7.04 -7.15 -1.12
N PHE A 74 6.79 -8.46 -1.02
CA PHE A 74 7.49 -9.42 -0.15
C PHE A 74 7.40 -9.17 1.37
N ALA A 75 6.47 -8.33 1.86
CA ALA A 75 6.18 -8.19 3.30
C ALA A 75 5.26 -9.32 3.78
N ALA A 76 5.80 -10.54 3.82
CA ALA A 76 5.04 -11.78 3.99
C ALA A 76 4.10 -11.81 5.22
N GLU A 77 4.53 -11.25 6.36
CA GLU A 77 3.80 -11.23 7.62
C GLU A 77 2.88 -10.02 7.79
N PHE A 78 2.88 -9.07 6.85
CA PHE A 78 2.12 -7.84 6.96
C PHE A 78 0.60 -8.10 6.89
N ASN A 79 -0.13 -7.70 7.93
CA ASN A 79 -1.58 -7.87 8.01
C ASN A 79 -2.25 -6.80 8.90
N GLN A 80 -1.76 -5.57 8.87
CA GLN A 80 -2.32 -4.46 9.65
C GLN A 80 -3.50 -3.80 8.97
N ASP A 81 -4.45 -3.29 9.77
CA ASP A 81 -5.65 -2.62 9.27
C ASP A 81 -5.31 -1.31 8.54
N LEU A 82 -5.73 -1.23 7.28
CA LEU A 82 -5.54 -0.06 6.40
C LEU A 82 -6.87 0.54 5.94
N SER A 83 -7.99 0.13 6.54
CA SER A 83 -9.34 0.58 6.14
C SER A 83 -9.52 2.09 6.31
N GLY A 84 -8.79 2.71 7.23
CA GLY A 84 -8.81 4.15 7.48
C GLY A 84 -7.97 5.02 6.53
N TRP A 85 -7.22 4.42 5.60
CA TRP A 85 -6.35 5.17 4.69
C TRP A 85 -7.13 5.85 3.56
N ASP A 86 -6.95 7.17 3.38
CA ASP A 86 -7.43 7.89 2.21
C ASP A 86 -6.46 7.73 1.04
N VAL A 87 -6.77 6.81 0.13
CA VAL A 87 -5.96 6.55 -1.07
C VAL A 87 -6.46 7.28 -2.32
N SER A 88 -7.41 8.20 -2.19
CA SER A 88 -8.10 8.84 -3.33
C SER A 88 -7.19 9.68 -4.25
N LYS A 89 -5.96 9.98 -3.84
CA LYS A 89 -4.93 10.66 -4.66
C LYS A 89 -3.89 9.75 -5.28
N VAL A 90 -3.86 8.47 -4.88
CA VAL A 90 -2.87 7.52 -5.37
C VAL A 90 -3.14 7.19 -6.84
N THR A 91 -2.09 7.22 -7.66
CA THR A 91 -2.16 6.86 -9.09
C THR A 91 -1.34 5.63 -9.42
N ARG A 92 -0.35 5.27 -8.59
CA ARG A 92 0.54 4.11 -8.75
C ARG A 92 0.39 3.15 -7.57
N MET A 93 -0.25 2.00 -7.79
CA MET A 93 -0.45 0.92 -6.80
C MET A 93 0.02 -0.47 -7.28
N ARG A 94 0.76 -0.51 -8.41
CA ARG A 94 1.25 -1.79 -8.96
C ARG A 94 2.08 -2.51 -7.89
N LYS A 95 1.83 -3.82 -7.74
CA LYS A 95 2.52 -4.71 -6.78
C LYS A 95 2.43 -4.27 -5.30
N LEU A 96 1.40 -3.52 -4.89
CA LEU A 96 1.33 -2.99 -3.53
C LEU A 96 1.46 -4.08 -2.45
N PHE A 97 0.81 -5.24 -2.65
CA PHE A 97 0.80 -6.39 -1.75
C PHE A 97 1.28 -7.67 -2.44
N GLU A 98 2.16 -7.57 -3.45
CA GLU A 98 2.74 -8.77 -4.08
C GLU A 98 3.50 -9.59 -3.04
N SER A 99 3.23 -10.89 -2.98
CA SER A 99 3.81 -11.85 -2.02
C SER A 99 3.62 -11.46 -0.53
N ALA A 100 2.67 -10.57 -0.20
CA ALA A 100 2.25 -10.28 1.18
C ALA A 100 1.29 -11.38 1.67
N THR A 101 1.83 -12.57 1.91
CA THR A 101 1.05 -13.81 2.03
C THR A 101 -0.03 -13.78 3.13
N LYS A 102 0.18 -13.02 4.21
CA LYS A 102 -0.75 -12.90 5.35
C LYS A 102 -1.76 -11.77 5.21
N PHE A 103 -1.61 -10.89 4.23
CA PHE A 103 -2.46 -9.73 4.11
C PHE A 103 -3.89 -10.11 3.75
N ASN A 104 -4.84 -9.80 4.64
CA ASN A 104 -6.26 -10.09 4.46
C ASN A 104 -7.14 -9.06 5.19
N GLN A 105 -6.86 -7.77 4.97
CA GLN A 105 -7.57 -6.66 5.61
C GLN A 105 -8.57 -6.00 4.67
N ASP A 106 -9.61 -5.41 5.25
CA ASP A 106 -10.70 -4.79 4.52
C ASP A 106 -10.22 -3.53 3.79
N LEU A 107 -10.45 -3.50 2.47
CA LEU A 107 -10.10 -2.40 1.57
C LEU A 107 -11.33 -1.89 0.80
N SER A 108 -12.54 -2.28 1.21
CA SER A 108 -13.77 -1.96 0.48
C SER A 108 -13.99 -0.45 0.29
N GLU A 109 -13.60 0.36 1.28
CA GLU A 109 -13.74 1.83 1.28
C GLU A 109 -12.62 2.58 0.51
N TRP A 110 -11.65 1.87 -0.07
CA TRP A 110 -10.58 2.52 -0.83
C TRP A 110 -11.08 3.07 -2.17
N ASP A 111 -10.90 4.39 -2.38
CA ASP A 111 -11.12 5.04 -3.67
C ASP A 111 -9.92 4.82 -4.61
N VAL A 112 -10.04 3.82 -5.49
CA VAL A 112 -9.03 3.51 -6.52
C VAL A 112 -9.32 4.15 -7.89
N SER A 113 -10.28 5.09 -7.98
CA SER A 113 -10.77 5.67 -9.25
C SER A 113 -9.73 6.47 -10.05
N LYS A 114 -8.57 6.77 -9.47
CA LYS A 114 -7.43 7.43 -10.14
C LYS A 114 -6.29 6.50 -10.52
N VAL A 115 -6.35 5.23 -10.12
CA VAL A 115 -5.30 4.25 -10.41
C VAL A 115 -5.42 3.77 -11.85
N THR A 116 -4.29 3.69 -12.56
CA THR A 116 -4.24 3.22 -13.96
C THR A 116 -3.70 1.80 -14.11
N SER A 117 -3.01 1.27 -13.10
CA SER A 117 -2.46 -0.10 -13.10
C SER A 117 -2.60 -0.74 -11.73
N LEU A 118 -3.31 -1.86 -11.69
CA LEU A 118 -3.45 -2.76 -10.53
C LEU A 118 -2.69 -4.08 -10.76
N ALA A 119 -1.79 -4.09 -11.76
CA ALA A 119 -1.00 -5.27 -12.09
C ALA A 119 -0.29 -5.82 -10.84
N GLN A 120 -0.33 -7.13 -10.66
CA GLN A 120 0.33 -7.86 -9.57
C GLN A 120 -0.03 -7.40 -8.14
N MET A 121 -1.09 -6.60 -7.94
CA MET A 121 -1.36 -6.00 -6.62
C MET A 121 -1.46 -7.03 -5.49
N PHE A 122 -2.07 -8.18 -5.73
CA PHE A 122 -2.22 -9.30 -4.79
C PHE A 122 -1.62 -10.60 -5.35
N ASN A 123 -0.67 -10.50 -6.29
CA ASN A 123 0.02 -11.69 -6.81
C ASN A 123 0.71 -12.41 -5.64
N GLU A 124 0.53 -13.72 -5.50
CA GLU A 124 1.04 -14.56 -4.40
C GLU A 124 0.54 -14.14 -2.99
N GLY A 125 -0.50 -13.28 -2.90
CA GLY A 125 -1.18 -12.92 -1.67
C GLY A 125 -2.13 -14.03 -1.21
N THR A 126 -1.59 -15.13 -0.69
CA THR A 126 -2.33 -16.39 -0.50
C THR A 126 -3.56 -16.30 0.39
N ASP A 127 -3.56 -15.44 1.41
CA ASP A 127 -4.65 -15.32 2.38
C ASP A 127 -5.69 -14.25 1.99
N PHE A 128 -5.42 -13.40 0.99
CA PHE A 128 -6.29 -12.29 0.62
C PHE A 128 -7.62 -12.78 0.03
N ASN A 129 -8.74 -12.41 0.66
CA ASN A 129 -10.09 -12.75 0.20
C ASN A 129 -11.14 -11.70 0.61
N LYS A 130 -10.76 -10.43 0.71
CA LYS A 130 -11.70 -9.35 1.08
C LYS A 130 -12.47 -8.83 -0.11
N ASN A 131 -13.71 -8.41 0.17
CA ASN A 131 -14.59 -7.91 -0.86
C ASN A 131 -14.10 -6.55 -1.37
N ILE A 132 -13.88 -6.49 -2.68
CA ILE A 132 -13.43 -5.31 -3.43
C ILE A 132 -14.32 -5.09 -4.67
N SER A 133 -15.53 -5.68 -4.67
CA SER A 133 -16.48 -5.59 -5.79
C SER A 133 -16.96 -4.17 -6.06
N GLU A 134 -16.83 -3.26 -5.07
CA GLU A 134 -17.30 -1.87 -5.15
C GLU A 134 -16.24 -0.88 -5.65
N TRP A 135 -15.00 -1.33 -5.89
CA TRP A 135 -13.95 -0.49 -6.46
C TRP A 135 -14.31 0.03 -7.85
N ASP A 136 -14.16 1.34 -8.06
CA ASP A 136 -14.21 1.95 -9.39
C ASP A 136 -12.90 1.71 -10.13
N VAL A 137 -12.87 0.67 -10.96
CA VAL A 137 -11.71 0.30 -11.80
C VAL A 137 -11.82 0.84 -13.24
N SER A 138 -12.75 1.74 -13.53
CA SER A 138 -13.05 2.20 -14.90
C SER A 138 -11.88 2.90 -15.62
N ARG A 139 -10.84 3.31 -14.88
CA ARG A 139 -9.60 3.91 -15.43
C ARG A 139 -8.41 2.95 -15.51
N VAL A 140 -8.55 1.73 -15.01
CA VAL A 140 -7.45 0.77 -14.96
C VAL A 140 -7.23 0.19 -16.35
N THR A 141 -5.98 0.23 -16.83
CA THR A 141 -5.60 -0.33 -18.14
C THR A 141 -4.84 -1.66 -18.02
N GLU A 142 -4.26 -1.95 -16.85
CA GLU A 142 -3.42 -3.13 -16.60
C GLU A 142 -3.83 -3.85 -15.31
N MET A 143 -4.22 -5.13 -15.42
CA MET A 143 -4.59 -6.02 -14.30
C MET A 143 -3.85 -7.37 -14.36
N GLY A 144 -2.80 -7.48 -15.18
CA GLY A 144 -2.03 -8.71 -15.33
C GLY A 144 -1.52 -9.23 -13.99
N LYS A 145 -1.70 -10.53 -13.73
CA LYS A 145 -1.36 -11.21 -12.47
C LYS A 145 -1.95 -10.59 -11.19
N MET A 146 -2.99 -9.75 -11.26
CA MET A 146 -3.52 -9.07 -10.07
C MET A 146 -3.83 -10.03 -8.92
N PHE A 147 -4.36 -11.23 -9.22
CA PHE A 147 -4.63 -12.32 -8.29
C PHE A 147 -3.91 -13.62 -8.69
N GLY A 148 -2.78 -13.51 -9.39
CA GLY A 148 -1.95 -14.68 -9.69
C GLY A 148 -1.53 -15.36 -8.38
N ASP A 149 -1.69 -16.67 -8.25
CA ASP A 149 -1.39 -17.45 -7.05
C ASP A 149 -2.05 -16.93 -5.74
N ALA A 150 -3.11 -16.12 -5.84
CA ALA A 150 -3.93 -15.69 -4.71
C ALA A 150 -4.91 -16.82 -4.31
N ILE A 151 -4.37 -17.85 -3.67
CA ILE A 151 -5.03 -19.15 -3.42
C ILE A 151 -6.43 -19.01 -2.82
N SER A 152 -6.63 -18.11 -1.84
CA SER A 152 -7.89 -17.95 -1.11
C SER A 152 -8.91 -17.03 -1.79
N PHE A 153 -8.50 -16.27 -2.82
CA PHE A 153 -9.35 -15.25 -3.41
C PHE A 153 -10.55 -15.85 -4.13
N ASN A 154 -11.77 -15.45 -3.74
CA ASN A 154 -13.00 -15.93 -4.38
C ASN A 154 -14.15 -14.91 -4.37
N GLN A 155 -13.85 -13.62 -4.53
CA GLN A 155 -14.87 -12.57 -4.58
C GLN A 155 -15.46 -12.43 -5.99
N ASN A 156 -16.75 -12.10 -6.08
CA ASN A 156 -17.41 -11.83 -7.35
C ASN A 156 -17.09 -10.41 -7.82
N LEU A 157 -16.45 -10.30 -8.99
CA LEU A 157 -16.01 -9.03 -9.58
C LEU A 157 -16.79 -8.66 -10.85
N SER A 158 -17.95 -9.30 -11.09
CA SER A 158 -18.71 -9.11 -12.33
C SER A 158 -19.18 -7.67 -12.58
N GLU A 159 -19.30 -6.85 -11.52
CA GLU A 159 -19.73 -5.45 -11.61
C GLU A 159 -18.60 -4.48 -11.99
N TRP A 160 -17.34 -4.94 -12.03
CA TRP A 160 -16.23 -4.10 -12.47
C TRP A 160 -16.37 -3.67 -13.94
N ASP A 161 -16.24 -2.37 -14.19
CA ASP A 161 -16.10 -1.83 -15.54
C ASP A 161 -14.66 -2.02 -16.04
N VAL A 162 -14.45 -3.08 -16.80
CA VAL A 162 -13.13 -3.43 -17.37
C VAL A 162 -12.96 -2.91 -18.81
N SER A 163 -13.79 -1.99 -19.27
CA SER A 163 -13.80 -1.53 -20.68
C SER A 163 -12.52 -0.81 -21.12
N GLN A 164 -11.71 -0.31 -20.19
CA GLN A 164 -10.40 0.31 -20.46
C GLN A 164 -9.22 -0.65 -20.30
N VAL A 165 -9.44 -1.86 -19.79
CA VAL A 165 -8.36 -2.81 -19.54
C VAL A 165 -7.85 -3.36 -20.87
N THR A 166 -6.53 -3.40 -21.04
CA THR A 166 -5.87 -3.96 -22.23
C THR A 166 -5.02 -5.19 -21.92
N LYS A 167 -4.59 -5.35 -20.65
CA LYS A 167 -3.72 -6.45 -20.20
C LYS A 167 -4.29 -7.15 -18.98
N MET A 168 -4.66 -8.43 -19.11
CA MET A 168 -5.16 -9.33 -18.05
C MET A 168 -4.42 -10.68 -18.02
N LYS A 169 -3.23 -10.77 -18.65
CA LYS A 169 -2.43 -11.98 -18.66
C LYS A 169 -2.24 -12.52 -17.23
N ASN A 170 -2.52 -13.81 -17.03
CA ASN A 170 -2.40 -14.51 -15.74
C ASN A 170 -3.24 -13.93 -14.57
N MET A 171 -4.31 -13.15 -14.83
CA MET A 171 -5.02 -12.42 -13.75
C MET A 171 -5.46 -13.30 -12.57
N PHE A 172 -5.90 -14.54 -12.82
CA PHE A 172 -6.29 -15.54 -11.81
C PHE A 172 -5.52 -16.85 -11.96
N ASN A 173 -4.33 -16.83 -12.58
CA ASN A 173 -3.51 -18.05 -12.71
C ASN A 173 -3.17 -18.57 -11.32
N GLY A 174 -3.43 -19.84 -11.01
CA GLY A 174 -3.14 -20.44 -9.69
C GLY A 174 -4.08 -20.03 -8.55
N ALA A 175 -5.05 -19.13 -8.80
CA ALA A 175 -6.09 -18.76 -7.83
C ALA A 175 -7.11 -19.90 -7.67
N SER A 176 -6.70 -20.95 -6.95
CA SER A 176 -7.40 -22.24 -6.93
C SER A 176 -8.80 -22.20 -6.28
N SER A 177 -9.06 -21.25 -5.37
CA SER A 177 -10.39 -21.04 -4.80
C SER A 177 -11.33 -20.25 -5.70
N PHE A 178 -10.78 -19.51 -6.67
CA PHE A 178 -11.58 -18.65 -7.55
C PHE A 178 -12.44 -19.51 -8.49
N ASN A 179 -13.77 -19.38 -8.35
CA ASN A 179 -14.76 -20.16 -9.10
C ASN A 179 -15.94 -19.33 -9.62
N ASN A 180 -15.73 -18.01 -9.75
CA ASN A 180 -16.75 -17.10 -10.26
C ASN A 180 -16.81 -17.12 -11.80
N CYS A 181 -18.01 -16.85 -12.31
CA CYS A 181 -18.26 -16.56 -13.72
C CYS A 181 -18.38 -15.04 -13.86
N LEU A 182 -17.51 -14.43 -14.66
CA LEU A 182 -17.41 -12.97 -14.82
C LEU A 182 -18.12 -12.49 -16.10
N ASP A 183 -18.98 -11.49 -15.99
CA ASP A 183 -19.72 -10.88 -17.12
C ASP A 183 -18.95 -9.70 -17.77
N TRP A 184 -17.69 -9.97 -18.14
CA TRP A 184 -16.78 -9.00 -18.73
C TRP A 184 -16.68 -9.15 -20.25
N ASP A 185 -16.65 -8.02 -20.98
CA ASP A 185 -16.29 -8.00 -22.40
C ASP A 185 -14.76 -7.94 -22.54
N LEU A 186 -14.16 -9.03 -23.02
CA LEU A 186 -12.71 -9.17 -23.18
C LEU A 186 -12.27 -9.19 -24.65
N SER A 187 -13.10 -8.70 -25.57
CA SER A 187 -12.85 -8.76 -27.02
C SER A 187 -11.51 -8.15 -27.48
N ASN A 188 -10.95 -7.20 -26.73
CA ASN A 188 -9.69 -6.51 -27.04
C ASN A 188 -8.65 -6.59 -25.90
N VAL A 189 -8.71 -7.63 -25.07
CA VAL A 189 -7.87 -7.76 -23.88
C VAL A 189 -6.90 -8.93 -24.03
N GLU A 190 -5.63 -8.75 -23.66
CA GLU A 190 -4.69 -9.87 -23.55
C GLU A 190 -5.04 -10.72 -22.32
N THR A 191 -5.61 -11.90 -22.53
CA THR A 191 -6.09 -12.80 -21.45
C THR A 191 -5.32 -14.12 -21.37
N THR A 192 -4.10 -14.18 -21.92
CA THR A 192 -3.28 -15.39 -21.92
C THR A 192 -3.14 -15.94 -20.49
N ASP A 193 -3.41 -17.23 -20.33
CA ASP A 193 -3.30 -17.98 -19.06
C ASP A 193 -4.14 -17.40 -17.90
N MET A 194 -5.18 -16.61 -18.18
CA MET A 194 -5.97 -15.89 -17.17
C MET A 194 -6.53 -16.80 -16.06
N PHE A 195 -6.96 -18.03 -16.39
CA PHE A 195 -7.58 -18.98 -15.45
C PHE A 195 -6.82 -20.31 -15.32
N VAL A 196 -5.57 -20.41 -15.76
CA VAL A 196 -4.79 -21.65 -15.59
C VAL A 196 -4.65 -21.96 -14.11
N GLY A 197 -5.07 -23.15 -13.67
CA GLY A 197 -5.03 -23.51 -12.23
C GLY A 197 -6.14 -22.89 -11.38
N SER A 198 -7.12 -22.22 -11.98
CA SER A 198 -8.33 -21.68 -11.35
C SER A 198 -9.59 -22.32 -11.95
N ASN A 199 -10.71 -22.29 -11.22
CA ASN A 199 -12.02 -22.73 -11.71
C ASN A 199 -12.87 -21.56 -12.26
N GLY A 200 -12.30 -20.36 -12.35
CA GLY A 200 -12.97 -19.18 -12.90
C GLY A 200 -13.26 -19.27 -14.40
N SER A 201 -14.20 -18.44 -14.86
CA SER A 201 -14.56 -18.36 -16.28
C SER A 201 -15.16 -17.01 -16.66
N ILE A 202 -15.25 -16.75 -17.96
CA ILE A 202 -16.07 -15.65 -18.50
C ILE A 202 -17.44 -16.21 -18.85
N CYS A 203 -18.48 -15.52 -18.41
CA CYS A 203 -19.85 -15.92 -18.70
C CYS A 203 -20.11 -15.87 -20.20
N THR A 204 -20.50 -16.99 -20.78
CA THR A 204 -21.05 -17.01 -22.13
C THR A 204 -22.53 -16.63 -22.03
N HIS A 205 -23.00 -15.66 -22.83
CA HIS A 205 -24.39 -15.19 -22.84
C HIS A 205 -25.41 -16.23 -23.33
N SER A 206 -25.29 -17.51 -22.96
CA SER A 206 -26.26 -18.57 -23.27
C SER A 206 -27.38 -18.69 -22.23
N SER A 207 -27.45 -17.78 -21.25
CA SER A 207 -28.48 -17.82 -20.19
C SER A 207 -29.10 -16.47 -19.81
N LEU A 208 -28.86 -15.38 -20.54
CA LEU A 208 -29.50 -14.09 -20.25
C LEU A 208 -30.38 -13.60 -21.41
N ASN A 209 -31.65 -13.42 -21.06
CA ASN A 209 -32.68 -12.74 -21.83
C ASN A 209 -32.15 -11.35 -22.27
N PRO A 210 -32.22 -10.97 -23.57
CA PRO A 210 -31.67 -9.72 -24.11
C PRO A 210 -32.28 -8.42 -23.56
N SER A 211 -33.15 -8.50 -22.55
CA SER A 211 -33.83 -7.34 -21.95
C SER A 211 -33.03 -6.62 -20.86
N ILE A 212 -31.89 -7.16 -20.38
CA ILE A 212 -31.11 -6.59 -19.26
C ILE A 212 -29.90 -5.73 -19.72
N VAL A 213 -29.55 -5.76 -21.00
CA VAL A 213 -28.41 -4.99 -21.54
C VAL A 213 -28.63 -3.47 -21.48
N SER A 214 -29.86 -3.01 -21.24
CA SER A 214 -30.21 -1.58 -21.26
C SER A 214 -30.08 -0.85 -19.90
N SER A 215 -29.69 -1.51 -18.81
CA SER A 215 -29.69 -0.90 -17.46
C SER A 215 -28.32 -0.61 -16.85
N ARG A 216 -27.19 -0.83 -17.55
CA ARG A 216 -25.89 -0.34 -17.07
C ARG A 216 -25.90 1.19 -17.12
N LYS A 217 -26.11 1.82 -15.96
CA LYS A 217 -26.06 3.27 -15.79
C LYS A 217 -24.64 3.72 -16.11
N PRO A 218 -24.40 4.62 -17.08
CA PRO A 218 -23.08 5.17 -17.29
C PRO A 218 -22.63 5.86 -15.99
N SER A 219 -21.45 5.47 -15.50
CA SER A 219 -20.81 6.09 -14.35
C SER A 219 -20.72 7.59 -14.58
N SER A 220 -21.38 8.36 -13.69
CA SER A 220 -21.40 9.81 -13.74
C SER A 220 -20.10 10.36 -13.14
N ALA A 221 -18.99 10.24 -13.87
CA ALA A 221 -17.85 11.11 -13.64
C ALA A 221 -18.15 12.49 -14.26
N PRO A 222 -17.97 13.61 -13.54
CA PRO A 222 -18.22 14.92 -14.11
C PRO A 222 -17.13 15.24 -15.14
N SER A 223 -17.42 15.02 -16.42
CA SER A 223 -16.66 15.63 -17.50
C SER A 223 -16.88 17.14 -17.45
N THR A 224 -15.91 17.89 -16.93
CA THR A 224 -15.85 19.34 -17.09
C THR A 224 -15.43 19.64 -18.53
N GLN A 225 -16.38 19.52 -19.45
CA GLN A 225 -16.25 20.05 -20.81
C GLN A 225 -16.54 21.56 -20.73
N LEU A 226 -15.50 22.38 -20.83
CA LEU A 226 -15.63 23.81 -21.09
C LEU A 226 -16.26 23.98 -22.48
N ILE A 227 -17.56 24.27 -22.53
CA ILE A 227 -18.21 24.70 -23.78
C ILE A 227 -18.00 26.21 -23.91
N LEU A 228 -17.03 26.62 -24.73
CA LEU A 228 -16.96 27.97 -25.28
C LEU A 228 -18.06 28.15 -26.32
N THR A 229 -19.21 28.69 -25.94
CA THR A 229 -20.18 29.21 -26.90
C THR A 229 -19.69 30.56 -27.42
N LEU A 230 -19.22 30.57 -28.68
CA LEU A 230 -19.09 31.79 -29.48
C LEU A 230 -20.50 32.28 -29.83
N ASP A 231 -20.90 33.43 -29.27
CA ASP A 231 -22.05 34.21 -29.74
C ASP A 231 -21.54 35.38 -30.61
N PRO A 232 -21.89 35.45 -31.91
CA PRO A 232 -21.51 36.56 -32.77
C PRO A 232 -22.71 37.47 -33.06
N SER A 233 -23.12 38.35 -32.13
CA SER A 233 -23.83 39.61 -32.48
C SER A 233 -24.18 40.46 -31.25
N ALA A 234 -23.32 41.42 -30.89
CA ALA A 234 -23.72 42.80 -30.54
C ALA A 234 -22.47 43.64 -30.22
N GLY A 235 -22.40 44.82 -30.84
CA GLY A 235 -21.27 45.75 -30.74
C GLY A 235 -21.12 46.45 -29.37
N PRO A 236 -20.09 47.31 -29.23
CA PRO A 236 -19.53 47.69 -27.95
C PRO A 236 -20.28 48.87 -27.33
N THR A 237 -20.51 48.83 -26.02
CA THR A 237 -20.79 50.05 -25.24
C THR A 237 -19.96 50.05 -23.96
N VAL A 238 -19.40 51.22 -23.66
CA VAL A 238 -18.35 51.53 -22.69
C VAL A 238 -18.96 52.07 -21.37
N LEU A 239 -18.17 52.01 -20.28
CA LEU A 239 -18.30 52.67 -18.95
C LEU A 239 -19.27 52.01 -17.96
N SER A 240 -19.07 52.00 -16.63
CA SER A 240 -18.01 52.42 -15.70
C SER A 240 -18.49 52.12 -14.27
N SER A 241 -17.54 51.87 -13.37
CA SER A 241 -17.55 52.17 -11.91
C SER A 241 -18.60 51.56 -10.97
N GLY A 242 -18.10 50.77 -10.01
CA GLY A 242 -18.22 51.10 -8.58
C GLY A 242 -19.12 50.22 -7.70
N PRO A 243 -18.85 50.13 -6.38
CA PRO A 243 -19.00 48.88 -5.64
C PRO A 243 -20.00 48.91 -4.46
N THR A 244 -20.18 47.72 -3.86
CA THR A 244 -20.55 47.45 -2.45
C THR A 244 -22.02 47.65 -2.03
N GLN A 245 -22.66 46.58 -1.52
CA GLN A 245 -23.15 46.50 -0.12
C GLN A 245 -23.93 45.20 0.20
N THR A 246 -23.56 44.62 1.34
CA THR A 246 -24.31 43.67 2.18
C THR A 246 -25.56 44.33 2.80
N PRO A 247 -26.60 43.55 3.19
CA PRO A 247 -26.92 43.37 4.64
C PRO A 247 -27.47 41.94 4.93
N SER A 248 -27.18 41.25 6.05
CA SER A 248 -27.45 41.44 7.48
C SER A 248 -28.92 41.31 7.96
N MET A 249 -29.14 40.23 8.72
CA MET A 249 -30.05 40.00 9.88
C MET A 249 -31.57 39.70 9.75
N ALA A 250 -31.95 38.62 10.45
CA ALA A 250 -33.26 38.03 10.82
C ALA A 250 -33.97 38.84 11.97
N PRO A 251 -34.94 38.35 12.81
CA PRO A 251 -35.67 37.06 12.94
C PRO A 251 -37.17 37.15 13.38
N SER A 252 -37.83 35.99 13.63
CA SER A 252 -38.82 35.65 14.71
C SER A 252 -39.67 34.41 14.30
N ASP A 253 -39.52 33.23 14.91
CA ASP A 253 -40.13 32.70 16.17
C ASP A 253 -41.55 32.14 16.02
N VAL A 254 -41.74 30.81 16.27
CA VAL A 254 -42.70 30.18 17.22
C VAL A 254 -42.35 28.68 17.43
N LEU A 255 -42.15 28.30 18.70
CA LEU A 255 -41.94 26.96 19.32
C LEU A 255 -43.29 26.44 19.92
N PRO A 256 -43.40 25.33 20.70
CA PRO A 256 -42.69 24.03 20.74
C PRO A 256 -43.63 22.78 20.88
N ASN A 257 -43.04 21.57 20.83
CA ASN A 257 -43.21 20.57 21.90
C ASN A 257 -42.17 19.42 21.82
N ASN A 258 -41.57 19.09 22.97
CA ASN A 258 -40.64 17.98 23.28
C ASN A 258 -41.03 17.46 24.70
N PRO A 259 -40.70 16.22 25.13
CA PRO A 259 -39.42 15.97 25.81
C PRO A 259 -38.79 14.55 25.64
N THR A 260 -37.54 14.56 25.17
CA THR A 260 -36.27 13.99 25.70
C THR A 260 -36.23 12.79 26.65
N LYS A 261 -35.29 11.85 26.40
CA LYS A 261 -34.52 11.15 27.45
C LYS A 261 -33.13 10.67 26.97
N VAL A 262 -32.08 11.18 27.60
CA VAL A 262 -30.68 10.68 27.62
C VAL A 262 -30.27 10.59 29.10
N PRO A 263 -29.49 9.58 29.55
CA PRO A 263 -28.86 9.62 30.87
C PRO A 263 -27.32 9.63 30.82
N THR A 264 -26.72 10.30 31.81
CA THR A 264 -25.28 10.41 32.04
C THR A 264 -24.97 10.16 33.53
N ARG A 265 -23.97 9.30 33.80
CA ARG A 265 -23.03 9.16 34.96
C ARG A 265 -23.56 9.09 36.40
N ASP A 266 -23.08 8.12 37.19
CA ASP A 266 -22.12 8.40 38.30
C ASP A 266 -21.51 7.14 38.96
N LEU A 267 -20.35 7.32 39.60
CA LEU A 267 -19.57 6.36 40.40
C LEU A 267 -19.77 6.59 41.92
N THR A 268 -19.29 5.61 42.73
CA THR A 268 -19.03 5.60 44.21
C THR A 268 -20.08 4.90 45.12
N PRO A 269 -19.73 4.48 46.37
CA PRO A 269 -18.85 3.36 46.72
C PRO A 269 -19.47 2.37 47.76
N SER A 270 -18.68 1.35 48.16
CA SER A 270 -18.94 0.21 49.09
C SER A 270 -19.67 0.50 50.43
N PRO A 271 -20.09 -0.58 51.12
CA PRO A 271 -19.50 -0.82 52.45
C PRO A 271 -19.08 -2.27 52.74
N THR A 272 -18.08 -2.37 53.62
CA THR A 272 -17.50 -3.54 54.29
C THR A 272 -18.36 -4.00 55.46
N LEU A 273 -18.49 -5.32 55.69
CA LEU A 273 -18.83 -5.90 57.01
C LEU A 273 -18.04 -7.21 57.26
N THR A 274 -17.58 -7.33 58.50
CA THR A 274 -16.62 -8.30 59.07
C THR A 274 -17.28 -9.39 59.95
N LEU A 275 -16.72 -10.61 59.88
CA LEU A 275 -16.51 -11.67 60.92
C LEU A 275 -17.67 -12.52 61.54
N ASP A 276 -17.71 -13.81 61.12
CA ASP A 276 -17.56 -15.13 61.85
C ASP A 276 -18.34 -15.43 63.19
N PRO A 277 -18.48 -16.69 63.72
CA PRO A 277 -18.19 -18.06 63.22
C PRO A 277 -19.29 -19.14 63.43
N SER A 278 -19.10 -20.33 62.81
CA SER A 278 -19.04 -21.67 63.48
C SER A 278 -19.58 -22.82 62.61
N GLY A 279 -18.80 -23.92 62.49
CA GLY A 279 -19.34 -25.29 62.34
C GLY A 279 -18.92 -26.12 61.11
N VAL A 280 -17.77 -26.79 61.19
CA VAL A 280 -17.29 -27.94 60.36
C VAL A 280 -17.83 -29.26 61.03
N PRO A 281 -17.83 -30.51 60.47
CA PRO A 281 -17.07 -31.12 59.35
C PRO A 281 -17.95 -32.03 58.42
N ALA A 282 -17.53 -32.83 57.42
CA ALA A 282 -16.27 -33.43 56.95
C ALA A 282 -16.48 -33.97 55.49
N SER A 283 -15.41 -34.14 54.69
CA SER A 283 -15.10 -35.38 53.92
C SER A 283 -14.10 -35.17 52.76
N ASN A 284 -12.84 -35.52 53.01
CA ASN A 284 -11.87 -36.30 52.21
C ASN A 284 -11.65 -36.08 50.68
N SER A 285 -10.46 -35.51 50.38
CA SER A 285 -9.34 -36.00 49.51
C SER A 285 -9.48 -36.20 47.98
N PRO A 286 -8.35 -36.22 47.20
CA PRO A 286 -7.01 -35.64 47.43
C PRO A 286 -6.30 -34.98 46.19
N THR A 287 -5.33 -34.10 46.51
CA THR A 287 -4.01 -33.80 45.87
C THR A 287 -3.82 -33.69 44.35
N ALA A 288 -3.29 -32.52 43.93
CA ALA A 288 -2.20 -32.43 42.94
C ALA A 288 -1.30 -31.22 43.28
N GLU A 289 0.00 -31.50 43.41
CA GLU A 289 1.10 -30.67 43.89
C GLU A 289 1.70 -29.83 42.74
N LYS A 290 2.04 -28.55 43.00
CA LYS A 290 2.66 -27.63 42.03
C LYS A 290 4.12 -27.38 42.44
N PRO A 291 5.13 -27.52 41.55
CA PRO A 291 6.51 -27.28 41.93
C PRO A 291 6.90 -25.80 41.85
N LYS A 292 7.78 -25.43 42.80
CA LYS A 292 8.42 -24.14 43.04
C LYS A 292 9.55 -23.87 42.01
N PRO A 293 9.78 -22.63 41.52
CA PRO A 293 10.95 -22.34 40.71
C PRO A 293 12.17 -22.06 41.59
N ALA A 294 13.33 -22.54 41.14
CA ALA A 294 14.63 -22.35 41.76
C ALA A 294 15.28 -21.03 41.30
N GLU A 295 15.86 -20.29 42.24
CA GLU A 295 16.81 -19.21 41.99
C GLU A 295 18.17 -19.78 41.58
N THR A 296 18.78 -19.25 40.51
CA THR A 296 20.22 -19.30 40.30
C THR A 296 20.75 -17.89 40.03
N GLY A 297 21.80 -17.53 40.75
CA GLY A 297 22.41 -16.21 40.72
C GLY A 297 23.48 -16.03 39.65
N LYS A 298 23.58 -14.77 39.20
CA LYS A 298 24.73 -13.99 38.71
C LYS A 298 25.85 -14.68 37.92
N ILE A 299 26.04 -14.19 36.69
CA ILE A 299 27.36 -13.80 36.14
C ILE A 299 27.15 -12.64 35.17
N GLY A 300 27.65 -11.46 35.53
CA GLY A 300 27.72 -10.30 34.64
C GLY A 300 29.14 -10.16 34.12
N HIS A 301 29.30 -9.90 32.81
CA HIS A 301 30.52 -9.35 32.23
C HIS A 301 30.18 -8.57 30.95
N ASN A 302 30.29 -7.24 31.03
CA ASN A 302 30.76 -6.28 30.00
C ASN A 302 30.74 -6.68 28.51
N TYR A 303 29.56 -6.79 27.90
CA TYR A 303 29.41 -6.71 26.43
C TYR A 303 28.69 -5.44 25.95
N GLY A 304 28.09 -4.65 26.84
CA GLY A 304 27.29 -3.46 26.48
C GLY A 304 28.08 -2.18 26.17
N LEU A 305 29.35 -2.08 26.56
CA LEU A 305 30.12 -0.83 26.45
C LEU A 305 30.93 -0.71 25.15
N VAL A 306 31.22 -1.83 24.48
CA VAL A 306 32.01 -1.84 23.23
C VAL A 306 31.10 -1.65 22.01
N TYR A 307 29.90 -2.24 22.02
CA TYR A 307 28.91 -2.03 20.96
C TYR A 307 28.31 -0.62 20.97
N GLY A 308 28.07 -0.04 22.16
CA GLY A 308 27.57 1.34 22.27
C GLY A 308 28.54 2.41 21.77
N MET A 309 29.86 2.15 21.79
CA MET A 309 30.84 3.09 21.24
C MET A 309 30.93 2.98 19.71
N ALA A 310 30.88 1.77 19.15
CA ALA A 310 30.94 1.57 17.70
C ALA A 310 29.72 2.20 16.97
N THR A 311 28.52 2.06 17.54
CA THR A 311 27.31 2.70 17.01
C THR A 311 27.36 4.22 17.15
N PHE A 312 27.91 4.73 18.26
CA PHE A 312 28.12 6.17 18.44
C PHE A 312 29.07 6.76 17.39
N PHE A 313 30.14 6.05 17.01
CA PHE A 313 31.05 6.51 15.96
C PHE A 313 30.42 6.46 14.56
N ALA A 314 29.57 5.47 14.27
CA ALA A 314 28.83 5.40 13.00
C ALA A 314 27.84 6.56 12.86
N ILE A 315 27.05 6.83 13.90
CA ILE A 315 26.10 7.95 13.94
C ILE A 315 26.86 9.28 13.86
N LEU A 316 27.97 9.42 14.59
CA LEU A 316 28.79 10.64 14.55
C LEU A 316 29.42 10.88 13.17
N THR A 317 29.85 9.83 12.47
CA THR A 317 30.40 9.97 11.10
C THR A 317 29.33 10.39 10.10
N ILE A 318 28.12 9.85 10.19
CA ILE A 318 26.98 10.26 9.36
C ILE A 318 26.60 11.73 9.63
N LEU A 319 26.58 12.16 10.90
CA LEU A 319 26.32 13.55 11.28
C LEU A 319 27.41 14.52 10.79
N ILE A 320 28.69 14.11 10.80
CA ILE A 320 29.80 14.91 10.28
C ILE A 320 29.68 15.06 8.75
N LEU A 321 29.39 13.97 8.03
CA LEU A 321 29.17 14.02 6.57
C LEU A 321 28.00 14.93 6.21
N ARG A 322 26.92 14.92 7.01
CA ARG A 322 25.77 15.84 6.86
C ARG A 322 26.16 17.31 7.05
N GLN A 323 27.00 17.64 8.03
CA GLN A 323 27.47 19.01 8.26
C GLN A 323 28.42 19.49 7.15
N MET A 324 29.23 18.59 6.58
CA MET A 324 30.12 18.93 5.46
C MET A 324 29.35 19.20 4.17
N TYR A 325 28.25 18.48 3.92
CA TYR A 325 27.41 18.66 2.73
C TYR A 325 26.62 19.99 2.75
N ILE A 326 26.13 20.41 3.92
CA ILE A 326 25.35 21.66 4.08
C ILE A 326 26.24 22.91 3.91
N MET A 327 27.55 22.82 4.19
CA MET A 327 28.49 23.94 4.13
C MET A 327 29.05 24.25 2.73
N HIS A 328 28.73 23.46 1.70
CA HIS A 328 29.20 23.69 0.32
C HIS A 328 28.05 23.81 -0.69
N PRO A 329 27.30 24.92 -0.73
CA PRO A 329 26.52 25.24 -1.91
C PRO A 329 27.50 25.47 -3.08
N ARG A 330 27.49 24.58 -4.08
CA ARG A 330 28.25 24.76 -5.32
C ARG A 330 27.94 26.16 -5.89
N ARG A 331 28.95 27.04 -5.90
CA ARG A 331 28.90 28.28 -6.66
C ARG A 331 28.85 27.94 -8.14
N ASN A 332 27.66 27.99 -8.73
CA ASN A 332 27.50 28.03 -10.18
C ASN A 332 27.96 29.41 -10.66
N THR A 333 29.23 29.53 -11.06
CA THR A 333 29.68 30.66 -11.86
C THR A 333 29.15 30.49 -13.28
N SER A 334 28.11 31.25 -13.61
CA SER A 334 27.73 31.55 -14.98
C SER A 334 28.94 32.12 -15.73
N ARG A 335 29.31 31.51 -16.86
CA ARG A 335 30.14 32.16 -17.88
C ARG A 335 29.49 31.98 -19.24
N SER A 336 28.74 33.00 -19.63
CA SER A 336 28.35 33.28 -21.01
C SER A 336 29.60 33.57 -21.85
N VAL A 337 29.85 32.78 -22.89
CA VAL A 337 30.63 33.20 -24.06
C VAL A 337 29.93 32.64 -25.30
N LEU A 338 29.45 33.56 -26.13
CA LEU A 338 29.02 33.35 -27.51
C LEU A 338 30.27 33.15 -28.39
N VAL A 339 30.30 32.11 -29.23
CA VAL A 339 30.86 32.16 -30.60
C VAL A 339 30.14 31.08 -31.43
N ASN A 340 29.73 31.47 -32.63
CA ASN A 340 29.08 30.68 -33.68
C ASN A 340 30.08 29.79 -34.45
N ASP A 341 29.52 28.98 -35.36
CA ASP A 341 30.07 28.42 -36.62
C ASP A 341 29.79 26.90 -36.65
N GLU A 342 28.71 26.45 -37.29
CA GLU A 342 28.54 26.10 -38.73
C GLU A 342 28.96 24.64 -39.07
N GLU A 343 28.04 23.95 -39.77
CA GLU A 343 28.13 22.68 -40.52
C GLU A 343 28.30 21.36 -39.72
N GLU A 344 27.68 20.20 -40.01
CA GLU A 344 26.66 19.67 -40.94
C GLU A 344 26.34 18.20 -40.43
N PRO A 345 25.38 17.44 -40.99
CA PRO A 345 24.60 16.42 -40.28
C PRO A 345 25.20 15.02 -40.33
N ILE A 346 24.85 14.16 -39.35
CA ILE A 346 25.12 12.72 -39.45
C ILE A 346 23.85 11.93 -39.12
N THR A 347 23.57 11.04 -40.05
CA THR A 347 22.51 10.04 -40.17
C THR A 347 22.42 9.10 -38.97
N GLY A 348 21.21 8.65 -38.67
CA GLY A 348 20.92 7.73 -37.57
C GLY A 348 21.37 6.29 -37.78
N SER A 349 21.20 5.51 -36.73
CA SER A 349 20.70 4.14 -36.74
C SER A 349 20.53 3.69 -35.29
N ASP A 350 19.41 3.04 -35.06
CA ASP A 350 19.06 2.26 -33.89
C ASP A 350 20.17 1.29 -33.47
N GLU A 351 20.29 1.03 -32.16
CA GLU A 351 20.37 -0.33 -31.60
C GLU A 351 20.43 -0.29 -30.05
N GLU A 352 19.48 -1.00 -29.43
CA GLU A 352 19.50 -1.46 -28.02
C GLU A 352 20.70 -2.38 -27.74
N PRO A 353 21.12 -2.53 -26.47
CA PRO A 353 21.80 -3.73 -26.02
C PRO A 353 20.88 -4.64 -25.19
N GLU A 354 20.55 -5.80 -25.75
CA GLU A 354 20.06 -6.97 -25.01
C GLU A 354 21.16 -7.58 -24.11
N VAL A 355 20.70 -8.08 -22.98
CA VAL A 355 21.37 -8.95 -22.01
C VAL A 355 21.36 -10.39 -22.55
N TYR A 356 22.41 -11.20 -22.33
CA TYR A 356 22.34 -12.54 -21.69
C TYR A 356 23.56 -13.47 -21.94
N ARG A 357 23.93 -14.15 -20.84
CA ARG A 357 24.45 -15.53 -20.68
C ARG A 357 25.95 -15.80 -20.86
N GLU A 358 26.58 -16.07 -19.72
CA GLU A 358 27.76 -16.92 -19.59
C GLU A 358 27.32 -18.27 -19.01
N ILE A 359 27.48 -19.35 -19.78
CA ILE A 359 27.43 -20.74 -19.31
C ILE A 359 28.79 -21.33 -19.68
N GLU A 360 29.66 -21.53 -18.69
CA GLU A 360 30.99 -22.09 -18.88
C GLU A 360 30.89 -23.62 -18.97
N ASN A 361 31.05 -24.16 -20.19
CA ASN A 361 31.34 -25.58 -20.42
C ASN A 361 32.86 -25.74 -20.60
N LYS A 362 33.51 -26.56 -19.76
CA LYS A 362 34.84 -27.10 -20.04
C LYS A 362 34.75 -28.61 -20.24
N GLU A 363 35.01 -29.00 -21.48
CA GLU A 363 35.39 -30.36 -21.87
C GLU A 363 36.75 -30.72 -21.27
N THR A 364 36.90 -31.98 -20.83
CA THR A 364 38.15 -32.71 -20.99
C THR A 364 37.84 -34.15 -21.36
N THR A 365 38.17 -34.49 -22.60
CA THR A 365 38.32 -35.84 -23.15
C THR A 365 39.50 -36.57 -22.54
N ASN A 366 39.36 -37.87 -22.24
CA ASN A 366 40.27 -38.94 -22.69
C ASN A 366 39.83 -40.31 -22.12
N ASP A 367 39.36 -41.16 -23.03
CA ASP A 367 39.39 -42.64 -22.98
C ASP A 367 40.86 -43.11 -23.25
N PRO A 368 41.31 -44.40 -23.24
CA PRO A 368 40.54 -45.66 -23.18
C PRO A 368 41.15 -46.84 -22.37
N LEU A 369 40.36 -47.90 -22.15
CA LEU A 369 40.65 -49.31 -22.55
C LEU A 369 39.96 -50.38 -21.67
N HIS A 370 39.55 -51.45 -22.38
CA HIS A 370 39.24 -52.82 -21.97
C HIS A 370 37.80 -53.21 -21.56
N GLU A 371 37.05 -53.61 -22.58
CA GLU A 371 36.47 -54.96 -22.82
C GLU A 371 35.73 -55.77 -21.72
N PRO A 372 34.82 -56.70 -22.13
CA PRO A 372 33.53 -56.95 -21.49
C PRO A 372 33.45 -58.32 -20.78
N LEU A 373 32.22 -58.72 -20.40
CA LEU A 373 31.72 -59.98 -19.78
C LEU A 373 31.34 -59.78 -18.30
N LEU A 374 30.19 -60.18 -17.76
CA LEU A 374 29.24 -61.25 -18.07
C LEU A 374 27.92 -61.01 -17.29
N LEU A 375 26.84 -61.53 -17.86
CA LEU A 375 25.53 -61.94 -17.27
C LEU A 375 24.53 -60.86 -16.86
#